data_AF-A0A514XGK5-F1
#
_entry.id   AF-A0A514XGK5-F1
#
_cell.length_a   1.000
_cell.length_b   1.000
_cell.length_c   1.000
_cell.angle_alpha   90.00
_cell.angle_beta   90.00
_cell.angle_gamma   90.00
#
_symmetry.space_group_name_H-M   'P 1'
#
loop_
_entity.id
_entity.type
_entity.pdbx_description
1 polymer ?
#
loop_
_entity_poly.entity_id
_entity_poly.type
_entity_poly.pdbx_seq_one_letter_code
_entity_poly.pdbx_strand_id
1 'polypeptide(L)'
;MKKSLFGIFIFLMGQLTWAVSAAPGSLLTYEGVLTDSGGTPITTSSTVTFQILTGACILFEETQTITPGSVGEFSAIVGIGTRTDSTGNTADRIFASSGSVNCEGAASTTITGFTVRSLHIKVNSVSMSPDVVIGNIPVSINAMKLADKDVTDFLLKAGLPTCAAGQYLTYNGTTLSCASVSATASVTSVSSANSYITVTNGTTTPTLTLNAGTTTGTVAAGNDSRIVNAMQIGATAGGDLTNSYPNPTVGALRGTNIAAVTPTTSGQVLRYDGTLWTPGFVTMTDLRSIVTGTVSLPTSCTASQTLTYNSAMDNLSCQNISVSGTNFGTQASATFMAAPSGAAGTPAFRAIASADLPTGILYNGGNSYGVATTVGTNDANNFSLKTAGTNRLDIDTNGNVIVGLATGAGSLQVKGPIVSVPPAAVTGSTVNLALGNTQLLTAVGGSVITLNGLVHGGNYTIVVQDTTSRTYSFSGCTTSRYSPPIQATISATHTVFSILAVNNAGNFDCYITWSTGFQ
;
A
#
# COMPACT_ATOMS: atom_id res chain seq x y z
N MET A 1 55.18 -88.28 33.60
CA MET A 1 55.40 -89.37 32.62
C MET A 1 56.71 -89.07 31.90
N LYS A 2 57.89 -89.46 32.39
CA LYS A 2 58.58 -90.76 32.25
C LYS A 2 58.50 -91.38 30.85
N LYS A 3 59.70 -91.55 30.24
CA LYS A 3 60.17 -92.53 29.23
C LYS A 3 60.90 -91.80 28.09
N SER A 4 62.05 -92.21 27.58
CA SER A 4 63.02 -93.28 27.89
C SER A 4 64.19 -93.04 26.92
N LEU A 5 65.38 -92.68 27.41
CA LEU A 5 66.61 -93.46 27.32
C LEU A 5 66.54 -94.70 26.40
N PHE A 6 67.38 -94.75 25.35
CA PHE A 6 68.14 -95.97 25.01
C PHE A 6 69.35 -95.62 24.13
N GLY A 7 70.54 -95.74 24.72
CA GLY A 7 71.81 -95.74 24.01
C GLY A 7 72.18 -97.17 23.60
N ILE A 8 72.76 -97.31 22.41
CA ILE A 8 73.47 -98.49 21.95
C ILE A 8 74.93 -98.08 21.78
N PHE A 9 75.80 -98.69 22.58
CA PHE A 9 77.25 -98.50 22.61
C PHE A 9 77.88 -99.64 21.80
N ILE A 10 78.36 -99.34 20.59
CA ILE A 10 79.14 -100.27 19.76
C ILE A 10 80.63 -100.01 20.02
N PHE A 11 81.32 -101.04 20.47
CA PHE A 11 82.76 -101.06 20.76
C PHE A 11 83.49 -101.53 19.49
N LEU A 12 84.20 -100.62 18.80
CA LEU A 12 85.03 -100.92 17.62
C LEU A 12 86.48 -100.45 17.90
N MET A 13 87.30 -101.34 18.47
CA MET A 13 88.76 -101.29 18.37
C MET A 13 89.14 -101.74 16.95
N GLY A 14 90.10 -101.19 16.22
CA GLY A 14 91.02 -100.10 16.42
C GLY A 14 91.86 -100.02 15.13
N GLN A 15 91.84 -98.87 14.48
CA GLN A 15 92.80 -98.47 13.45
C GLN A 15 93.23 -97.06 13.90
N LEU A 16 94.30 -96.96 14.69
CA LEU A 16 94.86 -95.68 15.12
C LEU A 16 95.51 -95.01 13.91
N THR A 17 94.72 -94.30 13.12
CA THR A 17 95.22 -93.21 12.30
C THR A 17 95.47 -92.04 13.22
N TRP A 18 96.71 -91.58 13.30
CA TRP A 18 97.07 -90.39 14.04
C TRP A 18 96.41 -89.22 13.32
N ALA A 19 95.37 -88.64 13.93
CA ALA A 19 94.67 -87.50 13.37
C ALA A 19 95.62 -86.30 13.40
N VAL A 20 96.23 -85.97 12.27
CA VAL A 20 96.97 -84.72 12.10
C VAL A 20 95.95 -83.58 12.20
N SER A 21 96.18 -82.63 13.10
CA SER A 21 95.27 -81.49 13.28
C SER A 21 95.20 -80.65 12.00
N ALA A 22 94.02 -80.17 11.62
CA ALA A 22 93.88 -79.33 10.43
C ALA A 22 94.66 -78.01 10.58
N ALA A 23 95.20 -77.52 9.47
CA ALA A 23 95.87 -76.23 9.42
C ALA A 23 94.87 -75.10 9.79
N PRO A 24 95.22 -74.18 10.70
CA PRO A 24 94.31 -73.14 11.19
C PRO A 24 94.02 -72.02 10.17
N GLY A 25 94.61 -72.08 8.97
CA GLY A 25 94.57 -71.03 7.95
C GLY A 25 95.75 -70.05 8.09
N SER A 26 95.85 -69.08 7.19
CA SER A 26 96.92 -68.07 7.21
C SER A 26 96.96 -67.31 8.55
N LEU A 27 98.06 -67.42 9.29
CA LEU A 27 98.26 -66.75 10.58
C LEU A 27 99.11 -65.49 10.42
N LEU A 28 100.31 -65.62 9.84
CA LEU A 28 101.26 -64.52 9.63
C LEU A 28 102.21 -64.84 8.48
N THR A 29 102.75 -63.83 7.80
CA THR A 29 103.79 -64.01 6.78
C THR A 29 105.16 -63.84 7.41
N TYR A 30 106.09 -64.75 7.08
CA TYR A 30 107.49 -64.71 7.48
C TYR A 30 108.39 -64.69 6.24
N GLU A 31 109.35 -63.77 6.23
CA GLU A 31 110.32 -63.63 5.14
C GLU A 31 111.74 -63.76 5.69
N GLY A 32 112.63 -64.41 4.93
CA GLY A 32 114.00 -64.64 5.36
C GLY A 32 114.95 -64.99 4.21
N VAL A 33 116.24 -65.09 4.52
CA VAL A 33 117.30 -65.52 3.60
C VAL A 33 118.03 -66.72 4.19
N LEU A 34 118.13 -67.81 3.43
CA LEU A 34 118.85 -69.03 3.80
C LEU A 34 120.27 -69.02 3.22
N THR A 35 121.27 -69.04 4.10
CA THR A 35 122.68 -69.20 3.74
C THR A 35 123.30 -70.35 4.52
N ASP A 36 124.35 -70.97 3.97
CA ASP A 36 125.17 -71.92 4.71
C ASP A 36 126.06 -71.20 5.76
N SER A 37 126.82 -71.97 6.55
CA SER A 37 127.71 -71.42 7.58
C SER A 37 128.86 -70.57 7.02
N GLY A 38 129.12 -70.62 5.70
CA GLY A 38 130.08 -69.79 4.99
C GLY A 38 129.46 -68.53 4.37
N GLY A 39 128.14 -68.32 4.53
CA GLY A 39 127.41 -67.18 3.95
C GLY A 39 126.99 -67.38 2.49
N THR A 40 127.14 -68.58 1.92
CA THR A 40 126.71 -68.87 0.56
C THR A 40 125.19 -69.12 0.53
N PRO A 41 124.43 -68.52 -0.40
CA PRO A 41 122.99 -68.77 -0.51
C PRO A 41 122.65 -70.24 -0.74
N ILE A 42 121.68 -70.76 0.02
CA ILE A 42 121.07 -72.07 -0.20
C ILE A 42 119.92 -71.89 -1.16
N THR A 43 120.03 -72.44 -2.37
CA THR A 43 119.02 -72.31 -3.44
C THR A 43 118.28 -73.61 -3.74
N THR A 44 118.60 -74.69 -3.02
CA THR A 44 117.91 -75.99 -3.11
C THR A 44 116.75 -76.08 -2.12
N SER A 45 115.74 -76.90 -2.43
CA SER A 45 114.59 -77.09 -1.56
C SER A 45 115.01 -77.57 -0.18
N SER A 46 114.60 -76.83 0.85
CA SER A 46 114.85 -77.13 2.25
C SER A 46 113.51 -77.24 3.00
N THR A 47 113.45 -78.13 3.99
CA THR A 47 112.27 -78.24 4.85
C THR A 47 112.41 -77.25 5.99
N VAL A 48 111.48 -76.31 6.10
CA VAL A 48 111.42 -75.31 7.16
C VAL A 48 110.28 -75.64 8.10
N THR A 49 110.55 -75.72 9.40
CA THR A 49 109.56 -75.92 10.46
C THR A 49 109.33 -74.60 11.17
N PHE A 50 108.07 -74.18 11.28
CA PHE A 50 107.64 -73.01 12.03
C PHE A 50 106.92 -73.46 13.30
N GLN A 51 107.39 -72.98 14.45
CA GLN A 51 106.76 -73.22 15.75
C GLN A 51 106.34 -71.88 16.35
N ILE A 52 105.09 -71.74 16.77
CA ILE A 52 104.63 -70.60 17.58
C ILE A 52 104.62 -71.04 19.04
N LEU A 53 105.34 -70.33 19.89
CA LEU A 53 105.50 -70.68 21.30
C LEU A 53 105.00 -69.58 22.24
N THR A 54 104.73 -69.99 23.47
CA THR A 54 104.63 -69.13 24.65
C THR A 54 105.46 -69.72 25.78
N GLY A 55 106.64 -69.15 26.04
CA GLY A 55 107.63 -69.80 26.89
C GLY A 55 108.03 -71.16 26.30
N ALA A 56 107.94 -72.24 27.08
CA ALA A 56 108.26 -73.60 26.61
C ALA A 56 107.09 -74.32 25.91
N CYS A 57 105.89 -73.72 25.87
CA CYS A 57 104.72 -74.33 25.25
C CYS A 57 104.68 -74.03 23.74
N ILE A 58 104.76 -75.07 22.91
CA ILE A 58 104.50 -74.96 21.46
C ILE A 58 102.98 -74.97 21.28
N LEU A 59 102.43 -73.85 20.80
CA LEU A 59 100.99 -73.68 20.55
C LEU A 59 100.57 -74.18 19.17
N PHE A 60 101.53 -74.16 18.24
CA PHE A 60 101.33 -74.52 16.85
C PHE A 60 102.68 -74.89 16.24
N GLU A 61 102.75 -75.96 15.48
CA GLU A 61 103.91 -76.35 14.68
C GLU A 61 103.46 -76.80 13.29
N GLU A 62 104.18 -76.33 12.28
CA GLU A 62 104.02 -76.83 10.91
C GLU A 62 105.36 -76.97 10.20
N THR A 63 105.35 -77.79 9.15
CA THR A 63 106.44 -77.95 8.20
C THR A 63 106.03 -77.48 6.82
N GLN A 64 106.95 -76.80 6.14
CA GLN A 64 106.81 -76.36 4.76
C GLN A 64 108.09 -76.68 3.99
N THR A 65 107.94 -77.16 2.75
CA THR A 65 109.07 -77.28 1.83
C THR A 65 109.21 -75.97 1.08
N ILE A 66 110.34 -75.29 1.28
CA ILE A 66 110.62 -73.98 0.71
C ILE A 66 111.79 -74.12 -0.27
N THR A 67 111.65 -73.58 -1.48
CA THR A 67 112.73 -73.47 -2.47
C THR A 67 113.12 -72.00 -2.58
N PRO A 68 114.25 -71.58 -1.99
CA PRO A 68 114.64 -70.18 -2.00
C PRO A 68 115.05 -69.66 -3.39
N GLY A 69 114.98 -68.34 -3.57
CA GLY A 69 115.44 -67.63 -4.76
C GLY A 69 116.96 -67.67 -4.95
N SER A 70 117.46 -67.00 -5.99
CA SER A 70 118.87 -67.07 -6.38
C SER A 70 119.84 -66.46 -5.36
N VAL A 71 119.37 -65.64 -4.42
CA VAL A 71 120.15 -65.12 -3.30
C VAL A 71 119.73 -65.72 -1.95
N GLY A 72 118.98 -66.81 -1.95
CA GLY A 72 118.57 -67.56 -0.75
C GLY A 72 117.29 -67.03 -0.10
N GLU A 73 116.62 -66.05 -0.70
CA GLU A 73 115.43 -65.40 -0.19
C GLU A 73 114.17 -66.29 -0.28
N PHE A 74 113.31 -66.22 0.72
CA PHE A 74 112.01 -66.88 0.73
C PHE A 74 110.96 -66.08 1.51
N SER A 75 109.69 -66.28 1.14
CA SER A 75 108.51 -65.80 1.85
C SER A 75 107.59 -66.98 2.09
N ALA A 76 107.18 -67.18 3.35
CA ALA A 76 106.32 -68.27 3.78
C ALA A 76 105.17 -67.73 4.61
N ILE A 77 103.96 -68.23 4.37
CA ILE A 77 102.81 -67.91 5.19
C ILE A 77 102.71 -68.98 6.26
N VAL A 78 102.88 -68.62 7.53
CA VAL A 78 102.72 -69.54 8.65
C VAL A 78 101.23 -69.84 8.83
N GLY A 79 100.87 -71.12 8.95
CA GLY A 79 99.50 -71.60 9.17
C GLY A 79 98.85 -72.29 7.97
N ILE A 80 99.51 -72.32 6.81
CA ILE A 80 99.06 -73.02 5.60
C ILE A 80 99.89 -74.26 5.26
N GLY A 81 100.93 -74.55 6.05
CA GLY A 81 101.80 -75.70 5.87
C GLY A 81 101.19 -77.02 6.34
N THR A 82 102.00 -78.07 6.33
CA THR A 82 101.60 -79.34 6.94
C THR A 82 101.81 -79.23 8.44
N ARG A 83 100.71 -79.11 9.19
CA ARG A 83 100.73 -79.08 10.66
C ARG A 83 101.32 -80.38 11.20
N THR A 84 102.23 -80.28 12.17
CA THR A 84 102.92 -81.43 12.77
C THR A 84 102.72 -81.54 14.28
N ASP A 85 102.15 -80.52 14.94
CA ASP A 85 101.72 -80.61 16.35
C ASP A 85 100.38 -81.35 16.52
N SER A 86 100.10 -81.76 17.76
CA SER A 86 98.85 -82.41 18.18
C SER A 86 97.93 -81.52 19.03
N THR A 87 98.22 -80.22 19.17
CA THR A 87 97.50 -79.33 20.11
C THR A 87 96.05 -79.07 19.71
N GLY A 88 95.71 -79.12 18.41
CA GLY A 88 94.38 -78.83 17.89
C GLY A 88 93.93 -77.37 18.06
N ASN A 89 94.81 -76.45 18.49
CA ASN A 89 94.45 -75.05 18.65
C ASN A 89 94.00 -74.43 17.31
N THR A 90 92.88 -73.70 17.31
CA THR A 90 92.39 -72.86 16.22
C THR A 90 93.05 -71.48 16.22
N ALA A 91 92.96 -70.71 15.13
CA ALA A 91 93.57 -69.39 15.04
C ALA A 91 93.13 -68.44 16.18
N ASP A 92 91.87 -68.47 16.59
CA ASP A 92 91.34 -67.70 17.73
C ASP A 92 91.90 -68.13 19.07
N ARG A 93 92.33 -69.39 19.21
CA ARG A 93 92.96 -69.91 20.43
C ARG A 93 94.46 -69.66 20.48
N ILE A 94 95.18 -69.82 19.36
CA ILE A 94 96.62 -69.52 19.27
C ILE A 94 96.91 -68.07 19.71
N PHE A 95 96.01 -67.15 19.34
CA PHE A 95 96.09 -65.71 19.62
C PHE A 95 95.07 -65.20 20.66
N ALA A 96 94.50 -66.08 21.50
CA ALA A 96 93.57 -65.65 22.56
C ALA A 96 94.26 -64.77 23.62
N SER A 97 93.52 -63.83 24.21
CA SER A 97 93.96 -62.96 25.32
C SER A 97 93.56 -63.48 26.72
N SER A 98 92.71 -64.52 26.75
CA SER A 98 92.29 -65.19 27.98
C SER A 98 91.86 -66.63 27.70
N GLY A 99 92.00 -67.51 28.69
CA GLY A 99 91.49 -68.89 28.65
C GLY A 99 92.59 -69.93 28.47
N SER A 100 92.22 -71.21 28.58
CA SER A 100 93.16 -72.34 28.48
C SER A 100 93.54 -72.64 27.03
N VAL A 101 94.82 -72.90 26.76
CA VAL A 101 95.35 -73.33 25.46
C VAL A 101 96.14 -74.62 25.59
N ASN A 102 96.05 -75.48 24.57
CA ASN A 102 96.76 -76.75 24.54
C ASN A 102 98.21 -76.54 24.11
N CYS A 103 99.13 -77.39 24.59
CA CYS A 103 100.57 -77.27 24.34
C CYS A 103 101.15 -78.58 23.80
N GLU A 104 102.05 -78.48 22.83
CA GLU A 104 102.90 -79.56 22.35
C GLU A 104 104.25 -79.47 23.06
N GLY A 105 104.79 -80.60 23.54
CA GLY A 105 106.03 -80.65 24.32
C GLY A 105 105.95 -80.08 25.76
N ALA A 106 104.78 -79.61 26.22
CA ALA A 106 104.53 -79.11 27.59
C ALA A 106 103.06 -79.33 28.02
N ALA A 107 102.73 -79.09 29.30
CA ALA A 107 101.35 -79.11 29.78
C ALA A 107 100.56 -77.90 29.26
N SER A 108 99.25 -78.08 29.05
CA SER A 108 98.33 -76.98 28.67
C SER A 108 98.42 -75.83 29.67
N THR A 109 98.36 -74.59 29.18
CA THR A 109 98.58 -73.39 29.98
C THR A 109 97.42 -72.40 29.84
N THR A 110 97.18 -71.56 30.85
CA THR A 110 96.15 -70.52 30.79
C THR A 110 96.78 -69.22 30.33
N ILE A 111 96.24 -68.69 29.24
CA ILE A 111 96.61 -67.36 28.74
C ILE A 111 95.90 -66.31 29.58
N THR A 112 96.66 -65.32 30.06
CA THR A 112 96.13 -64.17 30.78
C THR A 112 96.77 -62.89 30.23
N GLY A 113 95.95 -62.01 29.65
CA GLY A 113 96.41 -60.72 29.15
C GLY A 113 97.44 -60.82 28.01
N PHE A 114 98.57 -60.12 28.17
CA PHE A 114 99.58 -59.88 27.12
C PHE A 114 100.73 -60.90 27.14
N THR A 115 100.47 -62.18 27.36
CA THR A 115 101.53 -63.19 27.26
C THR A 115 102.15 -63.17 25.85
N VAL A 116 103.47 -62.96 25.79
CA VAL A 116 104.22 -62.84 24.53
C VAL A 116 104.26 -64.16 23.78
N ARG A 117 104.18 -64.11 22.44
CA ARG A 117 104.38 -65.25 21.55
C ARG A 117 105.72 -65.11 20.82
N SER A 118 106.38 -66.22 20.53
CA SER A 118 107.59 -66.24 19.70
C SER A 118 107.45 -67.25 18.57
N LEU A 119 108.11 -66.97 17.44
CA LEU A 119 108.23 -67.85 16.29
C LEU A 119 109.63 -68.46 16.30
N HIS A 120 109.71 -69.76 16.57
CA HIS A 120 110.94 -70.55 16.46
C HIS A 120 110.98 -71.25 15.11
N ILE A 121 112.15 -71.28 14.48
CA ILE A 121 112.30 -71.74 13.09
C ILE A 121 113.39 -72.81 13.04
N LYS A 122 113.11 -73.93 12.37
CA LYS A 122 114.10 -74.98 12.10
C LYS A 122 114.25 -75.20 10.60
N VAL A 123 115.47 -75.36 10.11
CA VAL A 123 115.76 -75.67 8.70
C VAL A 123 116.45 -77.02 8.64
N ASN A 124 115.87 -77.97 7.91
CA ASN A 124 116.35 -79.36 7.83
C ASN A 124 116.66 -79.97 9.22
N SER A 125 115.78 -79.71 10.19
CA SER A 125 115.87 -80.11 11.61
C SER A 125 116.92 -79.37 12.47
N VAL A 126 117.59 -78.34 11.95
CA VAL A 126 118.51 -77.49 12.71
C VAL A 126 117.79 -76.23 13.20
N SER A 127 117.77 -75.99 14.51
CA SER A 127 117.17 -74.78 15.11
C SER A 127 117.97 -73.53 14.78
N MET A 128 117.28 -72.53 14.24
CA MET A 128 117.80 -71.19 14.04
C MET A 128 117.54 -70.36 15.31
N SER A 129 118.55 -69.63 15.76
CA SER A 129 118.48 -68.77 16.96
C SER A 129 118.94 -67.36 16.60
N PRO A 130 118.33 -66.30 17.15
CA PRO A 130 117.24 -66.30 18.16
C PRO A 130 115.82 -66.41 17.56
N ASP A 131 114.84 -66.78 18.40
CA ASP A 131 113.41 -66.76 18.06
C ASP A 131 112.92 -65.34 17.74
N VAL A 132 111.93 -65.24 16.85
CA VAL A 132 111.32 -63.98 16.47
C VAL A 132 110.10 -63.68 17.35
N VAL A 133 110.13 -62.60 18.12
CA VAL A 133 109.02 -62.21 19.00
C VAL A 133 107.84 -61.66 18.20
N ILE A 134 106.65 -62.19 18.47
CA ILE A 134 105.36 -61.70 17.97
C ILE A 134 104.80 -60.74 19.03
N GLY A 135 105.21 -59.47 18.97
CA GLY A 135 105.02 -58.48 20.05
C GLY A 135 103.63 -57.86 20.19
N ASN A 136 102.86 -57.78 19.11
CA ASN A 136 101.53 -57.17 19.07
C ASN A 136 100.61 -58.25 18.52
N ILE A 137 99.61 -58.72 19.27
CA ILE A 137 98.62 -59.67 18.77
C ILE A 137 97.52 -58.86 18.09
N PRO A 138 97.57 -58.58 16.77
CA PRO A 138 96.70 -57.58 16.13
C PRO A 138 95.28 -58.11 15.91
N VAL A 139 95.01 -59.37 16.29
CA VAL A 139 93.76 -60.10 16.09
C VAL A 139 93.35 -60.86 17.35
N SER A 140 93.26 -60.18 18.51
CA SER A 140 92.54 -60.78 19.64
C SER A 140 91.07 -60.91 19.26
N ILE A 141 90.67 -62.11 18.81
CA ILE A 141 89.31 -62.40 18.31
C ILE A 141 88.26 -62.32 19.45
N ASN A 142 88.69 -62.32 20.72
CA ASN A 142 87.82 -62.14 21.89
C ASN A 142 88.27 -60.93 22.73
N ALA A 143 87.56 -59.81 22.62
CA ALA A 143 87.80 -58.60 23.40
C ALA A 143 86.91 -58.55 24.66
N MET A 144 87.46 -58.15 25.82
CA MET A 144 86.73 -58.05 27.09
C MET A 144 85.97 -56.72 27.28
N LYS A 145 86.10 -55.77 26.35
CA LYS A 145 85.41 -54.48 26.35
C LYS A 145 84.95 -54.14 24.94
N LEU A 146 83.78 -53.50 24.82
CA LEU A 146 83.39 -52.79 23.61
C LEU A 146 83.61 -51.29 23.88
N ALA A 147 84.67 -50.73 23.29
CA ALA A 147 85.17 -49.41 23.63
C ALA A 147 85.50 -49.27 25.14
N ASP A 148 84.84 -48.34 25.84
CA ASP A 148 85.08 -47.99 27.25
C ASP A 148 84.10 -48.64 28.24
N LYS A 149 83.08 -49.35 27.74
CA LYS A 149 81.98 -49.88 28.56
C LYS A 149 82.21 -51.30 29.05
N ASP A 150 81.87 -51.52 30.32
CA ASP A 150 81.91 -52.83 30.96
C ASP A 150 80.54 -53.53 30.83
N VAL A 151 80.49 -54.82 31.14
CA VAL A 151 79.30 -55.66 30.90
C VAL A 151 78.01 -55.16 31.60
N THR A 152 78.14 -54.38 32.69
CA THR A 152 77.02 -53.83 33.46
C THR A 152 76.32 -52.63 32.81
N ASP A 153 76.92 -52.01 31.80
CA ASP A 153 76.34 -50.85 31.10
C ASP A 153 75.34 -51.26 30.01
N PHE A 154 75.13 -52.57 29.83
CA PHE A 154 74.30 -53.10 28.75
C PHE A 154 73.01 -53.72 29.28
N LEU A 155 71.89 -53.36 28.65
CA LEU A 155 70.62 -54.07 28.82
C LEU A 155 70.55 -55.21 27.81
N LEU A 156 70.37 -56.44 28.30
CA LEU A 156 70.13 -57.60 27.45
C LEU A 156 68.74 -57.48 26.81
N LYS A 157 68.67 -57.61 25.47
CA LYS A 157 67.41 -57.57 24.73
C LYS A 157 66.37 -58.57 25.26
N ALA A 158 66.81 -59.71 25.78
CA ALA A 158 65.95 -60.73 26.39
C ALA A 158 65.34 -60.31 27.76
N GLY A 159 65.85 -59.27 28.41
CA GLY A 159 65.39 -58.82 29.73
C GLY A 159 64.35 -57.69 29.71
N LEU A 160 63.92 -57.21 28.55
CA LEU A 160 62.94 -56.13 28.41
C LEU A 160 61.53 -56.68 28.14
N PRO A 161 60.49 -56.32 28.93
CA PRO A 161 59.12 -56.78 28.67
C PRO A 161 58.47 -56.05 27.47
N THR A 162 57.52 -56.70 26.82
CA THR A 162 56.69 -56.12 25.74
C THR A 162 55.40 -55.53 26.31
N CYS A 163 55.21 -54.20 26.19
CA CYS A 163 54.00 -53.53 26.65
C CYS A 163 52.86 -53.60 25.62
N ALA A 164 51.63 -53.86 26.09
CA ALA A 164 50.44 -53.86 25.24
C ALA A 164 50.05 -52.43 24.80
N ALA A 165 49.22 -52.32 23.75
CA ALA A 165 48.66 -51.03 23.33
C ALA A 165 47.92 -50.34 24.50
N GLY A 166 48.18 -49.05 24.72
CA GLY A 166 47.67 -48.31 25.88
C GLY A 166 48.48 -48.47 27.17
N GLN A 167 49.68 -49.05 27.09
CA GLN A 167 50.65 -49.12 28.18
C GLN A 167 52.00 -48.47 27.81
N TYR A 168 52.79 -48.10 28.81
CA TYR A 168 54.15 -47.56 28.66
C TYR A 168 55.13 -48.30 29.59
N LEU A 169 56.42 -48.30 29.23
CA LEU A 169 57.48 -48.92 30.03
C LEU A 169 57.93 -47.95 31.14
N THR A 170 58.05 -48.45 32.36
CA THR A 170 58.47 -47.68 33.55
C THR A 170 59.52 -48.45 34.37
N TYR A 171 60.43 -47.73 35.03
CA TYR A 171 61.45 -48.30 35.92
C TYR A 171 61.07 -48.04 37.38
N ASN A 172 60.93 -49.10 38.16
CA ASN A 172 60.51 -49.01 39.56
C ASN A 172 61.69 -48.95 40.56
N GLY A 173 62.93 -48.78 40.09
CA GLY A 173 64.14 -48.81 40.92
C GLY A 173 64.83 -50.18 40.99
N THR A 174 64.18 -51.25 40.53
CA THR A 174 64.74 -52.62 40.55
C THR A 174 64.53 -53.35 39.22
N THR A 175 63.39 -53.14 38.55
CA THR A 175 63.02 -53.77 37.28
C THR A 175 62.28 -52.78 36.35
N LEU A 176 62.37 -53.04 35.04
CA LEU A 176 61.52 -52.37 34.04
C LEU A 176 60.21 -53.15 33.89
N SER A 177 59.05 -52.48 33.99
CA SER A 177 57.70 -53.07 33.87
C SER A 177 56.75 -52.19 33.05
N CYS A 178 55.60 -52.73 32.63
CA CYS A 178 54.59 -51.97 31.87
C CYS A 178 53.48 -51.42 32.79
N ALA A 179 53.03 -50.19 32.52
CA ALA A 179 51.95 -49.51 33.23
C ALA A 179 50.89 -48.98 32.27
N SER A 180 49.61 -48.98 32.67
CA SER A 180 48.48 -48.55 31.83
C SER A 180 48.26 -47.04 31.82
N VAL A 181 47.66 -46.54 30.73
CA VAL A 181 47.16 -45.17 30.61
C VAL A 181 45.69 -45.14 31.08
N SER A 182 45.37 -44.41 32.17
CA SER A 182 43.98 -44.26 32.63
C SER A 182 43.21 -43.29 31.73
N ALA A 183 42.10 -43.74 31.14
CA ALA A 183 41.24 -42.97 30.23
C ALA A 183 40.28 -41.99 30.94
N THR A 184 40.62 -41.54 32.15
CA THR A 184 39.89 -40.48 32.84
C THR A 184 40.84 -39.32 33.08
N ALA A 185 40.76 -38.30 32.22
CA ALA A 185 40.91 -36.95 32.74
C ALA A 185 39.75 -36.77 33.72
N SER A 186 39.98 -37.11 34.99
CA SER A 186 38.99 -36.93 36.03
C SER A 186 38.77 -35.44 36.18
N VAL A 187 37.56 -34.97 35.89
CA VAL A 187 37.10 -33.72 36.48
C VAL A 187 37.18 -33.96 37.99
N THR A 188 38.20 -33.39 38.64
CA THR A 188 38.49 -33.64 40.06
C THR A 188 37.54 -32.85 40.96
N SER A 189 37.00 -31.75 40.46
CA SER A 189 35.95 -30.98 41.13
C SER A 189 35.20 -30.08 40.14
N VAL A 190 33.90 -29.95 40.37
CA VAL A 190 33.05 -28.89 39.81
C VAL A 190 32.31 -28.28 40.98
N SER A 191 32.41 -26.96 41.13
CA SER A 191 31.70 -26.21 42.17
C SER A 191 31.02 -25.01 41.53
N SER A 192 29.80 -24.70 41.97
CA SER A 192 29.15 -23.44 41.66
C SER A 192 29.36 -22.46 42.81
N ALA A 193 29.79 -21.23 42.51
CA ALA A 193 29.96 -20.18 43.51
C ALA A 193 28.60 -19.61 44.01
N ASN A 194 27.51 -19.94 43.34
CA ASN A 194 26.16 -19.49 43.67
C ASN A 194 25.12 -20.60 43.45
N SER A 195 23.91 -20.37 43.92
CA SER A 195 22.81 -21.33 43.84
C SER A 195 22.14 -21.41 42.45
N TYR A 196 22.62 -20.68 41.44
CA TYR A 196 22.00 -20.69 40.10
C TYR A 196 22.22 -22.00 39.34
N ILE A 197 23.28 -22.72 39.68
CA ILE A 197 23.59 -24.05 39.13
C ILE A 197 23.74 -25.02 40.30
N THR A 198 22.93 -26.07 40.30
CA THR A 198 23.10 -27.20 41.23
C THR A 198 24.08 -28.20 40.63
N VAL A 199 25.09 -28.58 41.41
CA VAL A 199 26.04 -29.65 41.09
C VAL A 199 25.70 -30.85 41.96
N THR A 200 25.11 -31.90 41.38
CA THR A 200 24.70 -33.09 42.14
C THR A 200 25.82 -34.14 42.21
N ASN A 201 26.62 -34.27 41.15
CA ASN A 201 27.90 -34.98 41.14
C ASN A 201 28.97 -34.03 40.61
N GLY A 202 30.01 -33.72 41.40
CA GLY A 202 31.07 -32.76 41.02
C GLY A 202 32.33 -33.42 40.48
N THR A 203 32.29 -34.71 40.16
CA THR A 203 33.47 -35.50 39.76
C THR A 203 33.26 -36.14 38.39
N THR A 204 33.90 -37.26 38.07
CA THR A 204 34.13 -37.86 36.74
C THR A 204 32.93 -38.04 35.80
N THR A 205 31.70 -37.75 36.23
CA THR A 205 30.50 -37.58 35.40
C THR A 205 29.57 -36.50 36.01
N PRO A 206 29.88 -35.20 35.84
CA PRO A 206 29.16 -34.20 36.61
C PRO A 206 27.75 -33.98 36.07
N THR A 207 26.76 -33.95 36.96
CA THR A 207 25.36 -33.63 36.65
C THR A 207 25.05 -32.22 37.12
N LEU A 208 24.86 -31.33 36.14
CA LEU A 208 24.60 -29.91 36.36
C LEU A 208 23.13 -29.62 36.03
N THR A 209 22.45 -28.86 36.88
CA THR A 209 21.11 -28.35 36.61
C THR A 209 21.12 -26.84 36.73
N LEU A 210 20.64 -26.16 35.69
CA LEU A 210 20.36 -24.73 35.76
C LEU A 210 19.04 -24.53 36.51
N ASN A 211 19.10 -23.89 37.67
CA ASN A 211 17.92 -23.58 38.45
C ASN A 211 17.28 -22.32 37.85
N ALA A 212 16.34 -22.47 36.92
CA ALA A 212 15.54 -21.36 36.39
C ALA A 212 14.23 -21.21 37.17
N GLY A 213 13.85 -19.98 37.52
CA GLY A 213 12.65 -19.72 38.32
C GLY A 213 12.44 -18.23 38.58
N THR A 214 11.41 -17.89 39.34
CA THR A 214 11.02 -16.50 39.64
C THR A 214 11.49 -15.99 41.01
N THR A 215 12.20 -16.82 41.77
CA THR A 215 12.65 -16.52 43.14
C THR A 215 14.12 -16.12 43.20
N THR A 216 14.53 -15.48 44.29
CA THR A 216 15.95 -15.20 44.56
C THR A 216 16.76 -16.50 44.58
N GLY A 217 17.94 -16.49 43.98
CA GLY A 217 18.82 -17.66 43.93
C GLY A 217 18.62 -18.59 42.74
N THR A 218 17.70 -18.28 41.81
CA THR A 218 17.57 -18.91 40.48
C THR A 218 18.00 -17.95 39.37
N VAL A 219 18.32 -18.48 38.19
CA VAL A 219 18.33 -17.69 36.95
C VAL A 219 16.89 -17.26 36.63
N ALA A 220 16.72 -16.01 36.19
CA ALA A 220 15.41 -15.45 35.91
C ALA A 220 14.69 -16.23 34.80
N ALA A 221 13.54 -16.83 35.13
CA ALA A 221 12.65 -17.44 34.15
C ALA A 221 11.95 -16.36 33.30
N GLY A 222 11.36 -16.72 32.15
CA GLY A 222 10.79 -15.74 31.21
C GLY A 222 9.66 -14.85 31.78
N ASN A 223 9.00 -15.28 32.86
CA ASN A 223 7.96 -14.55 33.59
C ASN A 223 8.47 -13.94 34.92
N ASP A 224 9.77 -13.75 35.06
CA ASP A 224 10.38 -13.23 36.28
C ASP A 224 10.45 -11.70 36.29
N SER A 225 9.92 -11.07 37.34
CA SER A 225 9.95 -9.62 37.55
C SER A 225 11.35 -8.97 37.54
N ARG A 226 12.42 -9.76 37.75
CA ARG A 226 13.82 -9.32 37.66
C ARG A 226 14.22 -8.97 36.23
N ILE A 227 13.49 -9.46 35.22
CA ILE A 227 13.70 -9.07 33.82
C ILE A 227 13.01 -7.71 33.61
N VAL A 228 13.77 -6.64 33.82
CA VAL A 228 13.28 -5.27 33.68
C VAL A 228 12.98 -4.96 32.20
N ASN A 229 11.89 -4.21 31.94
CA ASN A 229 11.44 -3.79 30.61
C ASN A 229 11.01 -4.92 29.64
N ALA A 230 10.91 -6.17 30.10
CA ALA A 230 10.34 -7.24 29.30
C ALA A 230 8.81 -7.26 29.37
N MET A 231 8.15 -7.39 28.22
CA MET A 231 6.73 -7.73 28.17
C MET A 231 6.56 -9.21 28.50
N GLN A 232 5.80 -9.51 29.55
CA GLN A 232 5.54 -10.88 29.98
C GLN A 232 4.12 -11.30 29.62
N ILE A 233 3.97 -12.53 29.13
CA ILE A 233 2.65 -13.13 28.91
C ILE A 233 1.90 -13.19 30.24
N GLY A 234 0.65 -12.74 30.25
CA GLY A 234 -0.17 -12.65 31.46
C GLY A 234 -0.02 -11.35 32.25
N ALA A 235 1.03 -10.54 32.01
CA ALA A 235 1.13 -9.21 32.59
C ALA A 235 0.02 -8.30 32.04
N THR A 236 -0.59 -7.51 32.92
CA THR A 236 -1.61 -6.52 32.55
C THR A 236 -0.99 -5.44 31.66
N ALA A 237 -1.65 -5.11 30.55
CA ALA A 237 -1.21 -4.00 29.72
C ALA A 237 -1.46 -2.67 30.45
N GLY A 238 -0.52 -1.73 30.34
CA GLY A 238 -0.63 -0.42 30.98
C GLY A 238 -1.39 0.60 30.13
N GLY A 239 -1.78 1.72 30.76
CA GLY A 239 -2.39 2.86 30.08
C GLY A 239 -3.81 2.58 29.58
N ASP A 240 -4.03 2.83 28.29
CA ASP A 240 -5.34 2.75 27.62
C ASP A 240 -5.70 1.33 27.12
N LEU A 241 -4.81 0.38 27.36
CA LEU A 241 -5.01 -1.02 27.03
C LEU A 241 -5.66 -1.75 28.20
N THR A 242 -6.49 -2.73 27.88
CA THR A 242 -7.16 -3.64 28.82
C THR A 242 -6.74 -5.08 28.57
N ASN A 243 -6.96 -5.96 29.54
CA ASN A 243 -6.49 -7.35 29.54
C ASN A 243 -4.96 -7.48 29.61
N SER A 244 -4.48 -8.71 29.42
CA SER A 244 -3.05 -9.06 29.53
C SER A 244 -2.42 -9.35 28.17
N TYR A 245 -1.10 -9.19 28.08
CA TYR A 245 -0.31 -9.63 26.93
C TYR A 245 -0.46 -11.14 26.67
N PRO A 246 -0.42 -11.59 25.40
CA PRO A 246 0.00 -10.84 24.20
C PRO A 246 -1.11 -10.11 23.44
N ASN A 247 -2.38 -10.32 23.78
CA ASN A 247 -3.52 -9.79 23.03
C ASN A 247 -4.35 -8.78 23.86
N PRO A 248 -3.77 -7.65 24.30
CA PRO A 248 -4.55 -6.62 24.95
C PRO A 248 -5.53 -5.97 23.96
N THR A 249 -6.62 -5.42 24.49
CA THR A 249 -7.61 -4.68 23.71
C THR A 249 -7.54 -3.19 24.06
N VAL A 250 -7.81 -2.32 23.08
CA VAL A 250 -7.94 -0.88 23.36
C VAL A 250 -9.22 -0.66 24.15
N GLY A 251 -9.09 -0.36 25.43
CA GLY A 251 -10.23 -0.14 26.34
C GLY A 251 -10.52 1.34 26.60
N ALA A 252 -9.55 2.22 26.33
CA ALA A 252 -9.68 3.67 26.46
C ALA A 252 -8.88 4.40 25.37
N LEU A 253 -9.09 5.71 25.26
CA LEU A 253 -8.23 6.64 24.52
C LEU A 253 -7.99 7.88 25.37
N ARG A 254 -6.73 8.14 25.71
CA ARG A 254 -6.28 9.22 26.60
C ARG A 254 -6.97 9.18 27.98
N GLY A 255 -7.18 7.98 28.54
CA GLY A 255 -7.84 7.77 29.84
C GLY A 255 -9.37 7.77 29.80
N THR A 256 -9.99 8.04 28.64
CA THR A 256 -11.45 7.96 28.46
C THR A 256 -11.85 6.61 27.91
N ASN A 257 -12.72 5.88 28.62
CA ASN A 257 -13.17 4.55 28.21
C ASN A 257 -13.81 4.54 26.81
N ILE A 258 -13.63 3.44 26.08
CA ILE A 258 -14.40 3.10 24.89
C ILE A 258 -15.58 2.21 25.30
N ALA A 259 -16.79 2.47 24.79
CA ALA A 259 -17.94 1.62 25.03
C ALA A 259 -17.67 0.19 24.54
N ALA A 260 -18.12 -0.80 25.32
CA ALA A 260 -18.10 -2.21 24.95
C ALA A 260 -19.24 -2.55 23.95
N VAL A 261 -19.38 -1.75 22.89
CA VAL A 261 -20.35 -1.95 21.81
C VAL A 261 -19.64 -1.88 20.46
N THR A 262 -19.91 -2.83 19.58
CA THR A 262 -19.34 -2.85 18.23
C THR A 262 -20.12 -1.91 17.31
N PRO A 263 -19.48 -1.22 16.35
CA PRO A 263 -20.19 -0.51 15.29
C PRO A 263 -21.15 -1.45 14.55
N THR A 264 -22.40 -1.02 14.39
CA THR A 264 -23.49 -1.81 13.80
C THR A 264 -23.77 -1.45 12.35
N THR A 265 -23.31 -0.28 11.88
CA THR A 265 -23.65 0.22 10.54
C THR A 265 -22.46 0.95 9.91
N SER A 266 -22.27 0.76 8.61
CA SER A 266 -21.22 1.45 7.84
C SER A 266 -21.39 2.97 7.95
N GLY A 267 -20.28 3.68 8.19
CA GLY A 267 -20.24 5.14 8.36
C GLY A 267 -20.27 5.62 9.81
N GLN A 268 -20.39 4.73 10.80
CA GLN A 268 -20.19 5.11 12.21
C GLN A 268 -18.71 5.41 12.48
N VAL A 269 -18.46 6.44 13.28
CA VAL A 269 -17.14 6.83 13.79
C VAL A 269 -17.16 6.78 15.32
N LEU A 270 -15.97 6.75 15.93
CA LEU A 270 -15.85 6.81 17.37
C LEU A 270 -16.09 8.24 17.86
N ARG A 271 -17.16 8.46 18.63
CA ARG A 271 -17.59 9.76 19.14
C ARG A 271 -17.52 9.81 20.65
N TYR A 272 -16.96 10.87 21.20
CA TYR A 272 -17.03 11.13 22.63
C TYR A 272 -18.40 11.69 22.97
N ASP A 273 -19.15 11.00 23.82
CA ASP A 273 -20.51 11.39 24.22
C ASP A 273 -20.55 12.29 25.47
N GLY A 274 -19.38 12.67 26.00
CA GLY A 274 -19.23 13.40 27.26
C GLY A 274 -18.87 12.51 28.46
N THR A 275 -18.92 11.18 28.31
CA THR A 275 -18.52 10.21 29.33
C THR A 275 -17.54 9.19 28.78
N LEU A 276 -17.81 8.66 27.60
CA LEU A 276 -17.03 7.60 26.95
C LEU A 276 -17.01 7.78 25.42
N TRP A 277 -16.13 7.03 24.76
CA TRP A 277 -16.04 6.95 23.30
C TRP A 277 -16.99 5.85 22.79
N THR A 278 -18.02 6.20 22.04
CA THR A 278 -19.04 5.27 21.51
C THR A 278 -19.17 5.39 19.99
N PRO A 279 -19.42 4.29 19.24
CA PRO A 279 -19.76 4.36 17.83
C PRO A 279 -21.03 5.18 17.56
N GLY A 280 -20.94 6.15 16.66
CA GLY A 280 -22.10 6.93 16.21
C GLY A 280 -21.84 7.64 14.89
N PHE A 281 -22.90 8.08 14.22
CA PHE A 281 -22.78 8.88 13.00
C PHE A 281 -22.39 10.32 13.31
N VAL A 282 -21.68 10.96 12.37
CA VAL A 282 -21.58 12.41 12.33
C VAL A 282 -22.93 12.96 11.84
N THR A 283 -23.59 13.75 12.66
CA THR A 283 -24.84 14.43 12.37
C THR A 283 -24.58 15.91 12.05
N MET A 284 -25.55 16.59 11.45
CA MET A 284 -25.43 18.02 11.16
C MET A 284 -25.24 18.87 12.42
N THR A 285 -25.65 18.39 13.61
CA THR A 285 -25.45 19.08 14.88
C THR A 285 -24.01 18.98 15.41
N ASP A 286 -23.17 18.15 14.80
CA ASP A 286 -21.77 17.97 15.22
C ASP A 286 -20.83 18.99 14.60
N LEU A 287 -21.24 19.60 13.50
CA LEU A 287 -20.48 20.66 12.85
C LEU A 287 -20.46 21.87 13.78
N ARG A 288 -19.27 22.31 14.19
CA ARG A 288 -19.06 23.44 15.07
C ARG A 288 -18.15 24.47 14.43
N SER A 289 -18.43 25.74 14.69
CA SER A 289 -17.62 26.87 14.24
C SER A 289 -16.29 26.85 14.98
N ILE A 290 -15.18 27.02 14.25
CA ILE A 290 -13.86 27.14 14.88
C ILE A 290 -13.69 28.50 15.58
N VAL A 291 -14.53 29.49 15.23
CA VAL A 291 -14.50 30.85 15.78
C VAL A 291 -15.29 30.92 17.09
N THR A 292 -16.47 30.29 17.16
CA THR A 292 -17.40 30.42 18.28
C THR A 292 -17.56 29.16 19.12
N GLY A 293 -17.14 27.98 18.62
CA GLY A 293 -17.32 26.68 19.29
C GLY A 293 -18.77 26.17 19.33
N THR A 294 -19.73 26.95 18.82
CA THR A 294 -21.15 26.57 18.76
C THR A 294 -21.47 25.76 17.51
N VAL A 295 -22.63 25.10 17.50
CA VAL A 295 -23.11 24.34 16.32
C VAL A 295 -23.25 25.29 15.12
N SER A 296 -22.64 24.91 13.99
CA SER A 296 -22.58 25.71 12.76
C SER A 296 -23.89 25.72 11.98
N LEU A 297 -24.79 24.78 12.23
CA LEU A 297 -26.08 24.69 11.55
C LEU A 297 -27.25 24.95 12.51
N PRO A 298 -28.22 25.78 12.10
CA PRO A 298 -29.46 25.97 12.84
C PRO A 298 -30.37 24.75 12.63
N THR A 299 -31.22 24.44 13.62
CA THR A 299 -31.99 23.19 13.63
C THR A 299 -33.14 23.14 12.61
N SER A 300 -33.63 24.27 12.10
CA SER A 300 -34.60 24.30 10.98
C SER A 300 -34.85 25.71 10.44
N CYS A 301 -34.74 25.92 9.12
CA CYS A 301 -35.29 27.12 8.45
C CYS A 301 -36.76 26.91 8.08
N THR A 302 -37.55 27.99 8.11
CA THR A 302 -38.93 27.94 7.60
C THR A 302 -38.97 27.99 6.06
N ALA A 303 -40.12 27.70 5.43
CA ALA A 303 -40.28 27.70 3.97
C ALA A 303 -40.00 29.06 3.31
N SER A 304 -40.04 30.16 4.07
CA SER A 304 -39.74 31.52 3.60
C SER A 304 -38.33 31.97 3.99
N GLN A 305 -37.42 31.04 4.26
CA GLN A 305 -36.05 31.29 4.71
C GLN A 305 -35.05 30.41 3.96
N THR A 306 -33.80 30.87 3.90
CA THR A 306 -32.66 30.14 3.33
C THR A 306 -31.48 30.17 4.30
N LEU A 307 -30.60 29.18 4.21
CA LEU A 307 -29.34 29.19 4.93
C LEU A 307 -28.40 30.23 4.31
N THR A 308 -27.94 31.17 5.11
CA THR A 308 -26.94 32.17 4.73
C THR A 308 -25.70 31.98 5.60
N TYR A 309 -24.53 31.92 4.96
CA TYR A 309 -23.26 31.87 5.67
C TYR A 309 -22.94 33.23 6.29
N ASN A 310 -22.68 33.23 7.58
CA ASN A 310 -22.16 34.35 8.33
C ASN A 310 -20.66 34.13 8.56
N SER A 311 -19.83 34.85 7.80
CA SER A 311 -18.37 34.73 7.88
C SER A 311 -17.78 35.26 9.19
N ALA A 312 -18.45 36.21 9.85
CA ALA A 312 -17.95 36.77 11.11
C ALA A 312 -18.06 35.77 12.28
N MET A 313 -19.09 34.94 12.27
CA MET A 313 -19.33 33.92 13.29
C MET A 313 -19.00 32.49 12.81
N ASP A 314 -18.58 32.36 11.54
CA ASP A 314 -18.32 31.10 10.86
C ASP A 314 -19.45 30.07 11.06
N ASN A 315 -20.69 30.50 10.80
CA ASN A 315 -21.88 29.68 10.95
C ASN A 315 -22.88 29.90 9.81
N LEU A 316 -23.84 28.99 9.68
CA LEU A 316 -25.02 29.16 8.83
C LEU A 316 -26.16 29.69 9.71
N SER A 317 -26.92 30.64 9.16
CA SER A 317 -28.08 31.22 9.83
C SER A 317 -29.26 31.24 8.86
N CYS A 318 -30.49 31.04 9.37
CA CYS A 318 -31.67 31.13 8.54
C CYS A 318 -32.03 32.60 8.31
N GLN A 319 -32.00 33.04 7.06
CA GLN A 319 -32.37 34.39 6.64
C GLN A 319 -33.63 34.34 5.80
N ASN A 320 -34.56 35.27 6.02
CA ASN A 320 -35.78 35.37 5.22
C ASN A 320 -35.46 35.58 3.74
N ILE A 321 -36.20 34.88 2.87
CA ILE A 321 -36.23 35.12 1.43
C ILE A 321 -37.09 36.37 1.23
N SER A 322 -36.43 37.53 1.08
CA SER A 322 -37.08 38.83 0.85
C SER A 322 -37.02 39.22 -0.62
N VAL A 323 -38.16 39.57 -1.22
CA VAL A 323 -38.24 40.31 -2.50
C VAL A 323 -39.18 41.51 -2.30
N SER A 324 -38.61 42.68 -2.07
CA SER A 324 -39.33 43.87 -1.60
C SER A 324 -38.89 45.15 -2.30
N GLY A 325 -39.76 46.17 -2.28
CA GLY A 325 -39.54 47.58 -2.62
C GLY A 325 -38.25 48.23 -2.15
N THR A 326 -37.64 47.72 -1.09
CA THR A 326 -36.46 48.24 -0.41
C THR A 326 -35.22 47.38 -0.69
N ASN A 327 -35.42 46.14 -1.14
CA ASN A 327 -34.53 45.58 -2.16
C ASN A 327 -34.52 46.49 -3.42
N PHE A 328 -35.45 47.46 -3.52
CA PHE A 328 -35.55 48.51 -4.54
C PHE A 328 -35.49 49.98 -3.98
N GLY A 329 -35.13 50.24 -2.70
CA GLY A 329 -34.96 51.60 -2.10
C GLY A 329 -36.22 52.39 -1.65
N THR A 330 -36.78 53.23 -2.53
CA THR A 330 -37.97 54.12 -2.33
C THR A 330 -38.99 53.82 -3.43
N GLN A 331 -40.30 53.84 -3.16
CA GLN A 331 -41.31 53.43 -4.14
C GLN A 331 -42.32 54.51 -4.48
N ALA A 332 -42.67 54.58 -5.77
CA ALA A 332 -43.52 55.61 -6.34
C ALA A 332 -45.03 55.35 -6.09
N SER A 333 -45.82 56.43 -6.05
CA SER A 333 -47.28 56.33 -5.95
C SER A 333 -47.88 55.59 -7.15
N ALA A 334 -48.99 54.89 -6.91
CA ALA A 334 -49.75 54.11 -7.90
C ALA A 334 -49.01 52.90 -8.51
N THR A 335 -47.94 52.41 -7.88
CA THR A 335 -47.29 51.17 -8.32
C THR A 335 -47.81 49.92 -7.61
N PHE A 336 -47.98 48.81 -8.32
CA PHE A 336 -48.43 47.53 -7.77
C PHE A 336 -47.50 46.40 -8.19
N MET A 337 -47.37 45.41 -7.31
CA MET A 337 -46.52 44.26 -7.48
C MET A 337 -47.15 43.28 -8.45
N ALA A 338 -46.75 43.34 -9.70
CA ALA A 338 -47.29 42.47 -10.71
C ALA A 338 -46.23 42.12 -11.74
N ALA A 339 -46.48 41.03 -12.45
CA ALA A 339 -45.77 40.72 -13.67
C ALA A 339 -45.89 41.90 -14.64
N PRO A 340 -44.83 42.31 -15.35
CA PRO A 340 -44.80 43.49 -16.21
C PRO A 340 -46.06 43.70 -17.08
N SER A 341 -46.45 44.95 -17.31
CA SER A 341 -47.68 45.25 -18.08
C SER A 341 -47.65 44.57 -19.46
N GLY A 342 -48.67 43.77 -19.75
CA GLY A 342 -48.80 43.03 -21.01
C GLY A 342 -47.97 41.74 -21.12
N ALA A 343 -47.31 41.27 -20.05
CA ALA A 343 -46.48 40.06 -20.06
C ALA A 343 -46.43 39.35 -18.67
N ALA A 344 -46.12 38.05 -18.64
CA ALA A 344 -45.85 37.31 -17.38
C ALA A 344 -44.40 37.55 -16.90
N GLY A 345 -44.16 37.58 -15.58
CA GLY A 345 -42.82 37.81 -15.04
C GLY A 345 -42.77 37.96 -13.52
N THR A 346 -41.54 38.03 -12.98
CA THR A 346 -41.30 38.27 -11.56
C THR A 346 -42.02 39.54 -11.15
N PRO A 347 -42.87 39.48 -10.12
CA PRO A 347 -43.59 40.65 -9.69
C PRO A 347 -42.61 41.76 -9.31
N ALA A 348 -42.82 42.92 -9.89
CA ALA A 348 -42.18 44.17 -9.52
C ALA A 348 -43.24 45.24 -9.35
N PHE A 349 -42.93 46.26 -8.57
CA PHE A 349 -43.84 47.39 -8.38
C PHE A 349 -43.80 48.30 -9.62
N ARG A 350 -44.90 48.40 -10.37
CA ARG A 350 -45.07 49.33 -11.51
C ARG A 350 -46.41 50.04 -11.50
N ALA A 351 -46.54 51.16 -12.19
CA ALA A 351 -47.83 51.82 -12.36
C ALA A 351 -48.82 50.98 -13.19
N ILE A 352 -50.13 51.18 -12.97
CA ILE A 352 -51.20 50.58 -13.78
C ILE A 352 -51.10 51.07 -15.22
N ALA A 353 -50.95 50.14 -16.17
CA ALA A 353 -50.94 50.44 -17.58
C ALA A 353 -52.29 50.13 -18.23
N SER A 354 -52.55 50.71 -19.39
CA SER A 354 -53.76 50.42 -20.18
C SER A 354 -53.86 48.96 -20.61
N ALA A 355 -52.74 48.23 -20.70
CA ALA A 355 -52.73 46.79 -20.99
C ALA A 355 -52.99 45.91 -19.76
N ASP A 356 -52.88 46.47 -18.54
CA ASP A 356 -53.36 45.84 -17.31
C ASP A 356 -54.89 45.93 -17.20
N LEU A 357 -55.49 46.77 -18.05
CA LEU A 357 -56.92 46.99 -18.15
C LEU A 357 -57.46 46.31 -19.42
N PRO A 358 -58.62 45.63 -19.36
CA PRO A 358 -59.28 45.12 -20.56
C PRO A 358 -59.67 46.27 -21.51
N THR A 359 -59.65 46.05 -22.83
CA THR A 359 -59.96 47.08 -23.83
C THR A 359 -61.40 47.61 -23.70
N GLY A 360 -61.59 48.94 -23.79
CA GLY A 360 -62.92 49.56 -23.87
C GLY A 360 -63.59 49.86 -22.52
N ILE A 361 -62.97 50.71 -21.70
CA ILE A 361 -63.55 51.11 -20.41
C ILE A 361 -64.28 52.44 -20.54
N LEU A 362 -65.61 52.38 -20.49
CA LEU A 362 -66.45 53.50 -20.09
C LEU A 362 -66.86 53.24 -18.63
N TYR A 363 -66.50 54.14 -17.71
CA TYR A 363 -66.79 53.96 -16.29
C TYR A 363 -68.29 54.16 -15.99
N ASN A 364 -68.89 53.21 -15.27
CA ASN A 364 -70.25 53.36 -14.74
C ASN A 364 -70.23 54.39 -13.60
N GLY A 365 -70.93 55.50 -13.78
CA GLY A 365 -70.82 56.69 -12.90
C GLY A 365 -70.15 57.89 -13.59
N GLY A 366 -69.69 57.72 -14.83
CA GLY A 366 -69.18 58.79 -15.67
C GLY A 366 -67.66 58.94 -15.61
N ASN A 367 -67.11 59.51 -16.66
CA ASN A 367 -65.69 59.81 -16.75
C ASN A 367 -65.51 61.33 -16.63
N SER A 368 -64.53 61.79 -15.83
CA SER A 368 -64.18 63.21 -15.74
C SER A 368 -63.00 63.50 -16.67
N TYR A 369 -63.17 64.49 -17.55
CA TYR A 369 -62.15 64.90 -18.50
C TYR A 369 -61.86 66.39 -18.34
N GLY A 370 -60.59 66.78 -18.40
CA GLY A 370 -60.17 68.20 -18.43
C GLY A 370 -60.33 68.87 -19.79
N VAL A 371 -60.78 68.12 -20.81
CA VAL A 371 -61.01 68.54 -22.20
C VAL A 371 -62.22 67.79 -22.78
N ALA A 372 -62.72 68.22 -23.93
CA ALA A 372 -63.79 67.52 -24.64
C ALA A 372 -63.40 66.06 -24.91
N THR A 373 -64.29 65.13 -24.57
CA THR A 373 -64.10 63.71 -24.84
C THR A 373 -64.61 63.34 -26.21
N THR A 374 -63.82 62.57 -26.96
CA THR A 374 -64.26 61.92 -28.20
C THR A 374 -64.46 60.44 -27.89
N VAL A 375 -65.70 59.97 -27.99
CA VAL A 375 -66.05 58.56 -27.82
C VAL A 375 -66.61 58.06 -29.15
N GLY A 376 -66.01 57.00 -29.67
CA GLY A 376 -66.37 56.46 -30.97
C GLY A 376 -65.38 55.42 -31.46
N THR A 377 -65.66 54.92 -32.65
CA THR A 377 -64.76 54.09 -33.45
C THR A 377 -63.87 54.99 -34.30
N ASN A 378 -62.57 54.66 -34.40
CA ASN A 378 -61.62 55.37 -35.28
C ASN A 378 -61.35 54.58 -36.57
N ASP A 379 -62.10 53.52 -36.79
CA ASP A 379 -62.05 52.63 -37.93
C ASP A 379 -63.41 52.61 -38.65
N ALA A 380 -63.54 51.79 -39.70
CA ALA A 380 -64.75 51.73 -40.53
C ALA A 380 -65.92 50.96 -39.86
N ASN A 381 -66.01 51.01 -38.52
CA ASN A 381 -67.10 50.40 -37.75
C ASN A 381 -68.08 51.47 -37.26
N ASN A 382 -69.35 51.07 -37.11
CA ASN A 382 -70.38 51.93 -36.55
C ASN A 382 -70.16 52.14 -35.04
N PHE A 383 -70.59 53.29 -34.53
CA PHE A 383 -70.70 53.51 -33.09
C PHE A 383 -72.11 53.15 -32.60
N SER A 384 -72.20 52.14 -31.72
CA SER A 384 -73.48 51.58 -31.24
C SER A 384 -73.65 51.73 -29.74
N LEU A 385 -74.80 52.25 -29.32
CA LEU A 385 -75.26 52.19 -27.94
C LEU A 385 -76.28 51.07 -27.78
N LYS A 386 -76.00 50.15 -26.86
CA LYS A 386 -76.82 48.97 -26.60
C LYS A 386 -77.53 49.07 -25.26
N THR A 387 -78.76 48.58 -25.22
CA THR A 387 -79.45 48.24 -23.96
C THR A 387 -79.97 46.81 -24.09
N ALA A 388 -79.78 45.99 -23.05
CA ALA A 388 -80.19 44.58 -23.06
C ALA A 388 -79.70 43.82 -24.32
N GLY A 389 -78.46 44.06 -24.73
CA GLY A 389 -77.83 43.38 -25.87
C GLY A 389 -78.29 43.83 -27.26
N THR A 390 -79.20 44.80 -27.37
CA THR A 390 -79.70 45.29 -28.66
C THR A 390 -79.26 46.74 -28.92
N ASN A 391 -78.84 47.05 -30.14
CA ASN A 391 -78.56 48.43 -30.56
C ASN A 391 -79.85 49.26 -30.43
N ARG A 392 -79.75 50.38 -29.71
CA ARG A 392 -80.83 51.37 -29.57
C ARG A 392 -80.53 52.63 -30.36
N LEU A 393 -79.24 52.96 -30.46
CA LEU A 393 -78.74 54.08 -31.23
C LEU A 393 -77.49 53.63 -31.96
N ASP A 394 -77.45 53.85 -33.27
CA ASP A 394 -76.28 53.62 -34.11
C ASP A 394 -75.94 54.90 -34.85
N ILE A 395 -74.64 55.23 -34.88
CA ILE A 395 -74.06 56.19 -35.81
C ILE A 395 -73.28 55.37 -36.83
N ASP A 396 -73.73 55.38 -38.07
CA ASP A 396 -73.06 54.65 -39.14
C ASP A 396 -71.83 55.41 -39.69
N THR A 397 -71.03 54.72 -40.50
CA THR A 397 -69.81 55.27 -41.11
C THR A 397 -70.08 56.40 -42.12
N ASN A 398 -71.34 56.61 -42.53
CA ASN A 398 -71.75 57.71 -43.38
C ASN A 398 -72.29 58.91 -42.59
N GLY A 399 -72.27 58.84 -41.24
CA GLY A 399 -72.72 59.90 -40.34
C GLY A 399 -74.23 59.90 -40.10
N ASN A 400 -74.96 58.87 -40.51
CA ASN A 400 -76.39 58.77 -40.24
C ASN A 400 -76.62 58.35 -38.79
N VAL A 401 -77.54 59.04 -38.12
CA VAL A 401 -78.01 58.67 -36.78
C VAL A 401 -79.28 57.85 -36.91
N ILE A 402 -79.28 56.69 -36.28
CA ILE A 402 -80.37 55.74 -36.37
C ILE A 402 -80.83 55.31 -34.99
N VAL A 403 -82.15 55.39 -34.74
CA VAL A 403 -82.74 55.14 -33.42
C VAL A 403 -83.80 54.04 -33.54
N GLY A 404 -83.59 52.90 -32.85
CA GLY A 404 -84.57 51.81 -32.78
C GLY A 404 -84.61 50.86 -33.98
N LEU A 405 -83.46 50.58 -34.61
CA LEU A 405 -83.33 49.75 -35.82
C LEU A 405 -83.79 48.29 -35.70
N ALA A 406 -84.44 47.83 -36.79
CA ALA A 406 -84.11 46.58 -37.47
C ALA A 406 -83.63 46.96 -38.89
N THR A 407 -82.55 46.33 -39.35
CA THR A 407 -81.69 46.67 -40.51
C THR A 407 -82.35 47.33 -41.74
N GLY A 408 -81.75 48.44 -42.23
CA GLY A 408 -81.76 48.83 -43.66
C GLY A 408 -82.73 49.94 -44.12
N ALA A 409 -82.72 51.14 -43.54
CA ALA A 409 -83.39 52.32 -44.14
C ALA A 409 -82.72 53.64 -43.75
N GLY A 410 -82.83 54.65 -44.63
CA GLY A 410 -82.13 55.94 -44.58
C GLY A 410 -82.51 56.88 -43.43
N SER A 411 -81.94 58.09 -43.50
CA SER A 411 -81.98 59.20 -42.54
C SER A 411 -83.13 59.20 -41.54
N LEU A 412 -82.78 59.21 -40.25
CA LEU A 412 -83.64 59.27 -39.07
C LEU A 412 -84.93 58.41 -39.17
N GLN A 413 -84.79 57.11 -38.94
CA GLN A 413 -85.94 56.23 -38.76
C GLN A 413 -86.34 56.20 -37.28
N VAL A 414 -87.59 56.54 -36.96
CA VAL A 414 -88.16 56.39 -35.61
C VAL A 414 -89.19 55.26 -35.65
N LYS A 415 -88.90 54.14 -34.98
CA LYS A 415 -89.87 53.06 -34.81
C LYS A 415 -90.81 53.38 -33.64
N GLY A 416 -91.81 54.21 -33.91
CA GLY A 416 -92.82 54.70 -32.98
C GLY A 416 -93.63 55.83 -33.65
N PRO A 417 -94.75 56.29 -33.06
CA PRO A 417 -95.47 57.42 -33.62
C PRO A 417 -94.58 58.67 -33.61
N ILE A 418 -94.37 59.29 -34.78
CA ILE A 418 -93.92 60.68 -34.84
C ILE A 418 -95.14 61.52 -34.47
N VAL A 419 -95.26 61.89 -33.19
CA VAL A 419 -96.34 62.79 -32.74
C VAL A 419 -96.00 64.19 -33.21
N SER A 420 -96.61 64.62 -34.31
CA SER A 420 -96.68 66.05 -34.67
C SER A 420 -97.65 66.71 -33.70
N VAL A 421 -97.14 67.13 -32.54
CA VAL A 421 -97.93 67.93 -31.59
C VAL A 421 -98.22 69.26 -32.29
N PRO A 422 -99.49 69.61 -32.55
CA PRO A 422 -99.77 70.92 -33.08
C PRO A 422 -99.26 71.96 -32.07
N PRO A 423 -98.55 73.00 -32.50
CA PRO A 423 -98.25 74.11 -31.61
C PRO A 423 -99.56 74.70 -31.08
N ALA A 424 -99.47 75.46 -29.97
CA ALA A 424 -100.64 76.08 -29.35
C ALA A 424 -101.53 76.75 -30.40
N ALA A 425 -102.86 76.58 -30.27
CA ALA A 425 -103.83 77.05 -31.24
C ALA A 425 -103.55 78.52 -31.63
N VAL A 426 -103.38 78.76 -32.92
CA VAL A 426 -102.96 80.06 -33.44
C VAL A 426 -104.21 80.90 -33.73
N THR A 427 -104.23 82.12 -33.19
CA THR A 427 -105.16 83.17 -33.60
C THR A 427 -104.47 84.09 -34.60
N GLY A 428 -105.09 84.32 -35.76
CA GLY A 428 -104.54 85.13 -36.85
C GLY A 428 -104.32 84.31 -38.13
N SER A 429 -103.90 84.99 -39.19
CA SER A 429 -103.81 84.42 -40.54
C SER A 429 -102.45 83.83 -40.91
N THR A 430 -101.44 83.85 -40.02
CA THR A 430 -100.08 83.36 -40.35
C THR A 430 -99.77 82.06 -39.65
N VAL A 431 -99.25 81.10 -40.42
CA VAL A 431 -98.87 79.76 -40.00
C VAL A 431 -97.39 79.58 -40.28
N ASN A 432 -96.61 79.21 -39.24
CA ASN A 432 -95.19 78.87 -39.40
C ASN A 432 -95.01 77.35 -39.37
N LEU A 433 -94.81 76.78 -40.55
CA LEU A 433 -94.69 75.35 -40.77
C LEU A 433 -93.32 74.79 -40.31
N ALA A 434 -92.35 75.64 -39.99
CA ALA A 434 -91.09 75.20 -39.38
C ALA A 434 -91.27 74.74 -37.91
N LEU A 435 -92.35 75.15 -37.25
CA LEU A 435 -92.64 74.80 -35.85
C LEU A 435 -93.38 73.47 -35.71
N GLY A 436 -93.94 72.94 -36.79
CA GLY A 436 -94.68 71.69 -36.76
C GLY A 436 -95.46 71.46 -38.06
N ASN A 437 -95.61 70.17 -38.39
CA ASN A 437 -96.33 69.76 -39.61
C ASN A 437 -97.85 69.84 -39.45
N THR A 438 -98.36 69.92 -38.23
CA THR A 438 -99.79 70.07 -37.93
C THR A 438 -100.02 71.41 -37.27
N GLN A 439 -101.04 72.15 -37.70
CA GLN A 439 -101.35 73.50 -37.21
C GLN A 439 -102.85 73.60 -36.96
N LEU A 440 -103.25 74.19 -35.83
CA LEU A 440 -104.64 74.45 -35.48
C LEU A 440 -104.88 75.96 -35.42
N LEU A 441 -105.82 76.45 -36.22
CA LEU A 441 -106.25 77.84 -36.24
C LEU A 441 -107.68 77.93 -35.71
N THR A 442 -107.88 78.65 -34.62
CA THR A 442 -109.20 78.83 -33.98
C THR A 442 -109.90 80.13 -34.38
N ALA A 443 -109.16 81.06 -35.00
CA ALA A 443 -109.70 82.26 -35.63
C ALA A 443 -108.68 82.81 -36.64
N VAL A 444 -109.03 82.91 -37.92
CA VAL A 444 -108.11 83.35 -38.97
C VAL A 444 -108.16 84.87 -39.19
N GLY A 445 -109.33 85.48 -38.96
CA GLY A 445 -109.52 86.94 -39.07
C GLY A 445 -109.63 87.48 -40.51
N GLY A 446 -109.54 86.61 -41.52
CA GLY A 446 -109.62 86.95 -42.94
C GLY A 446 -109.70 85.69 -43.82
N SER A 447 -109.68 85.84 -45.15
CA SER A 447 -109.80 84.71 -46.10
C SER A 447 -108.46 84.20 -46.65
N VAL A 448 -107.33 84.77 -46.21
CA VAL A 448 -105.98 84.35 -46.65
C VAL A 448 -105.24 83.80 -45.45
N ILE A 449 -104.64 82.63 -45.58
CA ILE A 449 -103.72 82.03 -44.61
C ILE A 449 -102.30 82.11 -45.20
N THR A 450 -101.34 82.68 -44.48
CA THR A 450 -99.94 82.82 -44.89
C THR A 450 -99.12 81.67 -44.35
N LEU A 451 -98.54 80.88 -45.24
CA LEU A 451 -97.67 79.75 -44.95
C LEU A 451 -96.21 80.18 -45.02
N ASN A 452 -95.55 80.18 -43.87
CA ASN A 452 -94.11 80.41 -43.76
C ASN A 452 -93.38 79.09 -43.49
N GLY A 453 -92.14 78.97 -43.95
CA GLY A 453 -91.30 77.80 -43.69
C GLY A 453 -91.68 76.56 -44.50
N LEU A 454 -92.28 76.73 -45.68
CA LEU A 454 -92.49 75.62 -46.62
C LEU A 454 -91.12 75.03 -47.02
N VAL A 455 -90.98 73.72 -46.86
CA VAL A 455 -89.88 72.94 -47.42
C VAL A 455 -90.35 72.04 -48.57
N HIS A 456 -89.47 71.78 -49.53
CA HIS A 456 -89.76 70.87 -50.65
C HIS A 456 -90.08 69.46 -50.13
N GLY A 457 -91.19 68.88 -50.58
CA GLY A 457 -91.67 67.57 -50.12
C GLY A 457 -92.37 67.61 -48.75
N GLY A 458 -92.53 68.79 -48.15
CA GLY A 458 -93.24 68.95 -46.88
C GLY A 458 -94.73 68.58 -47.02
N ASN A 459 -95.23 67.82 -46.05
CA ASN A 459 -96.64 67.47 -45.92
C ASN A 459 -97.19 68.07 -44.64
N TYR A 460 -98.13 69.01 -44.80
CA TYR A 460 -98.67 69.81 -43.71
C TYR A 460 -100.17 69.58 -43.56
N THR A 461 -100.63 69.57 -42.32
CA THR A 461 -102.05 69.52 -41.97
C THR A 461 -102.43 70.81 -41.26
N ILE A 462 -103.39 71.53 -41.82
CA ILE A 462 -103.90 72.77 -41.24
C ILE A 462 -105.37 72.55 -40.90
N VAL A 463 -105.69 72.61 -39.63
CA VAL A 463 -107.06 72.51 -39.12
C VAL A 463 -107.54 73.92 -38.80
N VAL A 464 -108.66 74.32 -39.38
CA VAL A 464 -109.27 75.63 -39.19
C VAL A 464 -110.63 75.45 -38.53
N GLN A 465 -110.84 76.12 -37.40
CA GLN A 465 -112.09 76.14 -36.63
C GLN A 465 -112.57 77.58 -36.48
N ASP A 466 -112.84 78.26 -37.60
CA ASP A 466 -113.26 79.65 -37.58
C ASP A 466 -114.77 79.76 -37.31
N THR A 467 -115.17 80.79 -36.56
CA THR A 467 -116.59 81.08 -36.30
C THR A 467 -117.29 81.70 -37.51
N THR A 468 -116.53 82.20 -38.48
CA THR A 468 -117.07 82.75 -39.74
C THR A 468 -116.82 81.79 -40.90
N SER A 469 -117.87 81.51 -41.68
CA SER A 469 -117.76 80.78 -42.95
C SER A 469 -116.94 81.60 -43.96
N ARG A 470 -115.81 81.03 -44.43
CA ARG A 470 -114.92 81.69 -45.41
C ARG A 470 -114.37 80.69 -46.41
N THR A 471 -114.09 81.15 -47.62
CA THR A 471 -113.28 80.41 -48.59
C THR A 471 -111.82 80.81 -48.40
N TYR A 472 -110.97 79.91 -47.89
CA TYR A 472 -109.57 80.22 -47.60
C TYR A 472 -108.66 80.05 -48.82
N SER A 473 -107.67 80.93 -48.95
CA SER A 473 -106.53 80.78 -49.86
C SER A 473 -105.21 80.78 -49.11
N PHE A 474 -104.19 80.14 -49.66
CA PHE A 474 -102.88 79.98 -49.02
C PHE A 474 -101.82 80.85 -49.70
N SER A 475 -101.43 81.94 -49.04
CA SER A 475 -100.27 82.74 -49.45
C SER A 475 -98.99 82.06 -48.96
N GLY A 476 -97.92 82.08 -49.74
CA GLY A 476 -96.72 81.25 -49.54
C GLY A 476 -96.63 80.09 -50.53
N CYS A 477 -97.77 79.62 -51.03
CA CYS A 477 -97.85 78.82 -52.25
C CYS A 477 -97.85 79.75 -53.47
N THR A 478 -96.91 79.57 -54.40
CA THR A 478 -96.92 80.29 -55.68
C THR A 478 -98.12 79.84 -56.52
N THR A 479 -98.38 78.53 -56.55
CA THR A 479 -99.55 77.94 -57.22
C THR A 479 -100.31 77.08 -56.22
N SER A 480 -101.62 77.29 -56.09
CA SER A 480 -102.49 76.43 -55.27
C SER A 480 -103.41 75.60 -56.18
N ARG A 481 -103.34 74.27 -56.06
CA ARG A 481 -104.16 73.32 -56.82
C ARG A 481 -105.09 72.57 -55.87
N TYR A 482 -106.38 72.82 -55.99
CA TYR A 482 -107.40 72.24 -55.10
C TYR A 482 -108.08 71.03 -55.75
N SER A 483 -108.29 69.96 -54.97
CA SER A 483 -109.16 68.85 -55.33
C SER A 483 -109.89 68.35 -54.07
N PRO A 484 -111.23 68.50 -53.97
CA PRO A 484 -112.14 69.16 -54.91
C PRO A 484 -111.94 70.70 -54.98
N PRO A 485 -112.56 71.41 -55.94
CA PRO A 485 -112.55 72.88 -55.98
C PRO A 485 -112.95 73.48 -54.62
N ILE A 486 -112.25 74.53 -54.18
CA ILE A 486 -112.43 75.12 -52.85
C ILE A 486 -113.82 75.76 -52.68
N GLN A 487 -114.43 75.57 -51.50
CA GLN A 487 -115.68 76.22 -51.11
C GLN A 487 -115.56 76.84 -49.72
N ALA A 488 -116.60 77.55 -49.29
CA ALA A 488 -116.63 78.17 -47.98
C ALA A 488 -116.70 77.11 -46.86
N THR A 489 -115.97 77.35 -45.76
CA THR A 489 -116.04 76.52 -44.55
C THR A 489 -117.40 76.63 -43.87
N ILE A 490 -117.76 75.66 -43.03
CA ILE A 490 -118.97 75.77 -42.21
C ILE A 490 -118.59 76.43 -40.87
N SER A 491 -119.34 77.47 -40.50
CA SER A 491 -119.15 78.22 -39.25
C SER A 491 -119.07 77.28 -38.04
N ALA A 492 -118.06 77.50 -37.20
CA ALA A 492 -117.83 76.80 -35.93
C ALA A 492 -117.60 75.28 -36.03
N THR A 493 -117.32 74.76 -37.23
CA THR A 493 -116.88 73.37 -37.44
C THR A 493 -115.42 73.32 -37.89
N HIS A 494 -114.75 72.18 -37.70
CA HIS A 494 -113.38 72.03 -38.18
C HIS A 494 -113.37 71.79 -39.70
N THR A 495 -112.49 72.52 -40.38
CA THR A 495 -112.11 72.28 -41.77
C THR A 495 -110.64 71.85 -41.78
N VAL A 496 -110.35 70.73 -42.42
CA VAL A 496 -108.99 70.20 -42.51
C VAL A 496 -108.45 70.41 -43.91
N PHE A 497 -107.28 71.01 -44.00
CA PHE A 497 -106.50 71.15 -45.22
C PHE A 497 -105.26 70.28 -45.13
N SER A 498 -105.04 69.43 -46.13
CA SER A 498 -103.77 68.75 -46.33
C SER A 498 -103.04 69.42 -47.48
N ILE A 499 -101.80 69.85 -47.23
CA ILE A 499 -101.00 70.59 -48.20
C ILE A 499 -99.70 69.83 -48.44
N LEU A 500 -99.53 69.34 -49.66
CA LEU A 500 -98.24 68.86 -50.16
C LEU A 500 -97.56 70.01 -50.90
N ALA A 501 -96.41 70.45 -50.39
CA ALA A 501 -95.64 71.54 -50.97
C ALA A 501 -94.48 71.00 -51.81
N VAL A 502 -94.50 71.27 -53.11
CA VAL A 502 -93.44 70.89 -54.04
C VAL A 502 -92.76 72.16 -54.52
N ASN A 503 -91.48 72.33 -54.16
CA ASN A 503 -90.69 73.42 -54.74
C ASN A 503 -90.28 73.06 -56.17
N ASN A 504 -90.67 73.89 -57.13
CA ASN A 504 -90.30 73.81 -58.54
C ASN A 504 -89.59 75.12 -58.93
N ALA A 505 -88.26 75.03 -59.07
CA ALA A 505 -87.40 76.15 -59.47
C ALA A 505 -87.61 77.45 -58.65
N GLY A 506 -87.74 77.33 -57.32
CA GLY A 506 -87.91 78.46 -56.40
C GLY A 506 -89.37 78.84 -56.13
N ASN A 507 -90.33 78.26 -56.84
CA ASN A 507 -91.76 78.47 -56.62
C ASN A 507 -92.38 77.27 -55.91
N PHE A 508 -93.30 77.51 -54.97
CA PHE A 508 -94.00 76.42 -54.30
C PHE A 508 -95.33 76.11 -54.99
N ASP A 509 -95.39 74.95 -55.64
CA ASP A 509 -96.63 74.34 -56.10
C ASP A 509 -97.24 73.54 -54.94
N CYS A 510 -98.38 74.01 -54.44
CA CYS A 510 -99.10 73.39 -53.36
C CYS A 510 -100.30 72.60 -53.88
N TYR A 511 -100.32 71.30 -53.59
CA TYR A 511 -101.42 70.41 -53.87
C TYR A 511 -102.27 70.27 -52.61
N ILE A 512 -103.51 70.73 -52.68
CA ILE A 512 -104.35 70.97 -51.51
C ILE A 512 -105.61 70.12 -51.62
N THR A 513 -105.81 69.26 -50.64
CA THR A 513 -107.08 68.58 -50.41
C THR A 513 -107.71 69.16 -49.15
N TRP A 514 -109.03 69.23 -49.13
CA TRP A 514 -109.75 69.81 -48.01
C TRP A 514 -111.10 69.13 -47.79
N SER A 515 -111.56 69.15 -46.54
CA SER A 515 -112.89 68.68 -46.14
C SER A 515 -113.40 69.55 -44.99
N THR A 516 -114.72 69.80 -44.97
CA THR A 516 -115.40 70.69 -44.01
C THR A 516 -116.48 69.93 -43.24
N GLY A 517 -116.94 70.49 -42.13
CA GLY A 517 -118.09 69.98 -41.37
C GLY A 517 -117.75 68.90 -40.35
N PHE A 518 -116.49 68.76 -39.95
CA PHE A 518 -116.10 67.88 -38.84
C PHE A 518 -116.55 68.51 -37.51
N GLN A 519 -117.44 67.82 -36.79
CA GLN A 519 -118.03 68.24 -35.51
C GLN A 519 -117.36 67.55 -34.33
#